data_AF-A0A1D8CZ74-F1
#
_entry.id   AF-A0A1D8CZ74-F1
#
_cell.length_a   1.000
_cell.length_b   1.000
_cell.length_c   1.000
_cell.angle_alpha   90.00
_cell.angle_beta   90.00
_cell.angle_gamma   90.00
#
_symmetry.space_group_name_H-M   'P 1'
#
loop_
_entity.id
_entity.type
_entity.pdbx_description
1 polymer ?
#
loop_
_entity_poly.entity_id
_entity_poly.type
_entity_poly.pdbx_seq_one_letter_code
_entity_poly.pdbx_strand_id
1 'polypeptide(L)'
;MSGASLNLSQYGEFVALHELGWELGGLMAGYKRLLEHIELKSIPLANALSRGSEARGWIVSFDARFRTKNIDMPQTTEGYRTAVRGDLRTDPHIYVKLTGVKVSMVIDPRWITTTTAFVQFRPSSGQNQFAGLGIVNAVDGQSMSVTPLVIGLPSNPFIEAFYG
;
A
#
# COMPACT_ATOMS: atom_id res chain seq x y z
N MET A 1 -9.81 -26.79 1.85
CA MET A 1 -9.15 -25.47 1.75
C MET A 1 -7.68 -25.66 2.03
N SER A 2 -6.82 -25.48 1.04
CA SER A 2 -5.38 -25.40 1.27
C SER A 2 -5.07 -24.02 1.85
N GLY A 3 -4.76 -23.95 3.14
CA GLY A 3 -4.24 -22.71 3.74
C GLY A 3 -2.80 -22.45 3.27
N ALA A 4 -2.43 -21.18 3.13
CA ALA A 4 -1.03 -20.80 3.03
C ALA A 4 -0.44 -20.72 4.45
N SER A 5 0.68 -21.39 4.69
CA SER A 5 1.44 -21.28 5.95
C SER A 5 2.84 -20.80 5.63
N LEU A 6 3.33 -19.85 6.43
CA LEU A 6 4.69 -19.36 6.36
C LEU A 6 5.29 -19.48 7.76
N ASN A 7 6.41 -20.19 7.88
CA ASN A 7 7.12 -20.25 9.16
C ASN A 7 7.84 -18.92 9.38
N LEU A 8 7.33 -18.08 10.29
CA LEU A 8 7.93 -16.79 10.59
C LEU A 8 9.20 -16.91 11.45
N SER A 9 9.42 -18.05 12.12
CA SER A 9 10.58 -18.25 13.00
C SER A 9 11.92 -18.30 12.26
N GLN A 10 11.88 -18.39 10.93
CA GLN A 10 13.06 -18.38 10.08
C GLN A 10 13.58 -16.96 9.81
N TYR A 11 12.75 -15.95 10.03
CA TYR A 11 13.14 -14.54 9.87
C TYR A 11 13.65 -14.04 11.23
N GLY A 12 14.80 -13.35 11.24
CA GLY A 12 15.31 -12.68 12.45
C GLY A 12 14.39 -11.55 12.92
N GLU A 13 14.81 -10.80 13.95
CA GLU A 13 14.12 -9.55 14.29
C GLU A 13 14.40 -8.50 13.20
N PHE A 14 13.33 -7.93 12.63
CA PHE A 14 13.39 -6.83 11.68
C PHE A 14 12.33 -5.78 12.03
N VAL A 15 12.58 -4.53 11.67
CA VAL A 15 11.67 -3.41 11.89
C VAL A 15 10.97 -3.00 10.59
N ALA A 16 11.61 -3.22 9.45
CA ALA A 16 11.06 -2.94 8.13
C ALA A 16 11.31 -4.09 7.13
N LEU A 17 10.38 -4.31 6.20
CA LEU A 17 10.44 -5.44 5.26
C LEU A 17 11.69 -5.42 4.38
N HIS A 18 12.16 -4.25 3.95
CA HIS A 18 13.36 -4.15 3.12
C HIS A 18 14.66 -4.56 3.83
N GLU A 19 14.66 -4.67 5.17
CA GLU A 19 15.80 -5.16 5.96
C GLU A 19 16.01 -6.67 5.81
N LEU A 20 14.98 -7.41 5.38
CA LEU A 20 15.04 -8.88 5.21
C LEU A 20 15.95 -9.34 4.06
N GLY A 21 16.41 -8.43 3.20
CA GLY A 21 17.35 -8.76 2.12
C GLY A 21 16.89 -9.95 1.26
N TRP A 22 17.70 -11.01 1.21
CA TRP A 22 17.37 -12.24 0.45
C TRP A 22 16.14 -12.98 0.99
N GLU A 23 15.90 -12.93 2.30
CA GLU A 23 14.77 -13.61 2.94
C GLU A 23 13.42 -13.01 2.54
N LEU A 24 13.41 -11.73 2.16
CA LEU A 24 12.24 -11.04 1.63
C LEU A 24 11.66 -11.77 0.42
N GLY A 25 12.51 -12.36 -0.44
CA GLY A 25 12.05 -13.10 -1.61
C GLY A 25 11.15 -14.28 -1.24
N GLY A 26 11.49 -15.02 -0.17
CA GLY A 26 10.67 -16.11 0.34
C GLY A 26 9.33 -15.64 0.89
N LEU A 27 9.33 -14.53 1.64
CA LEU A 27 8.10 -13.90 2.13
C LEU A 27 7.20 -13.44 0.98
N MET A 28 7.77 -12.75 -0.01
CA MET A 28 7.03 -12.27 -1.19
C MET A 28 6.52 -13.42 -2.07
N ALA A 29 7.24 -14.54 -2.18
CA ALA A 29 6.75 -15.74 -2.85
C ALA A 29 5.58 -16.39 -2.10
N GLY A 30 5.60 -16.38 -0.76
CA GLY A 30 4.45 -16.77 0.07
C GLY A 30 3.24 -15.87 -0.18
N TYR A 31 3.46 -14.55 -0.19
CA TYR A 31 2.42 -13.56 -0.45
C TYR A 31 1.83 -13.69 -1.86
N LYS A 32 2.67 -13.87 -2.89
CA LYS A 32 2.23 -14.13 -4.28
C LYS A 32 1.33 -15.35 -4.36
N ARG A 33 1.74 -16.47 -3.77
CA ARG A 33 0.92 -17.69 -3.73
C ARG A 33 -0.41 -17.46 -3.03
N LEU A 34 -0.43 -16.70 -1.93
CA LEU A 34 -1.69 -16.32 -1.28
C LEU A 34 -2.58 -15.54 -2.25
N LEU A 35 -2.05 -14.49 -2.89
CA LEU A 35 -2.81 -13.67 -3.85
C LEU A 35 -3.33 -14.49 -5.05
N GLU A 36 -2.59 -15.49 -5.52
CA GLU A 36 -3.01 -16.38 -6.61
C GLU A 36 -4.17 -17.33 -6.24
N HIS A 37 -4.38 -17.58 -4.94
CA HIS A 37 -5.40 -18.53 -4.46
C HIS A 37 -6.60 -17.86 -3.79
N ILE A 38 -6.56 -16.55 -3.55
CA ILE A 38 -7.70 -15.81 -2.97
C ILE A 38 -8.54 -15.17 -4.07
N GLU A 39 -9.85 -15.36 -4.00
CA GLU A 39 -10.79 -14.58 -4.80
C GLU A 39 -11.28 -13.40 -3.96
N LEU A 40 -10.65 -12.25 -4.12
CA LEU A 40 -11.05 -11.03 -3.41
C LEU A 40 -12.16 -10.32 -4.18
N LYS A 41 -13.37 -10.34 -3.60
CA LYS A 41 -14.45 -9.46 -4.05
C LYS A 41 -14.13 -8.03 -3.66
N SER A 42 -13.68 -7.25 -4.62
CA SER A 42 -13.43 -5.81 -4.47
C SER A 42 -14.39 -5.02 -5.36
N ILE A 43 -14.64 -3.77 -4.98
CA ILE A 43 -15.34 -2.82 -5.85
C ILE A 43 -14.41 -1.67 -6.23
N PRO A 44 -14.58 -1.02 -7.40
CA PRO A 44 -13.81 0.16 -7.73
C PRO A 44 -13.95 1.26 -6.67
N LEU A 45 -12.85 1.93 -6.34
CA LEU A 45 -12.81 3.01 -5.35
C LEU A 45 -13.85 4.11 -5.63
N ALA A 46 -14.07 4.46 -6.90
CA ALA A 46 -15.09 5.42 -7.31
C ALA A 46 -16.53 4.96 -6.96
N ASN A 47 -16.80 3.66 -7.03
CA ASN A 47 -18.10 3.11 -6.66
C ASN A 47 -18.30 3.14 -5.14
N ALA A 48 -17.25 2.90 -4.36
CA ALA A 48 -17.31 3.03 -2.90
C ALA A 48 -17.67 4.47 -2.46
N LEU A 49 -17.14 5.48 -3.16
CA LEU A 49 -17.46 6.89 -2.88
C LEU A 49 -18.96 7.19 -3.01
N SER A 50 -19.65 6.58 -3.99
CA SER A 50 -21.09 6.77 -4.18
C SER A 50 -21.95 6.21 -3.03
N ARG A 51 -21.39 5.35 -2.19
CA ARG A 51 -22.06 4.69 -1.06
C ARG A 51 -21.88 5.43 0.26
N GLY A 52 -21.00 6.44 0.30
CA GLY A 52 -20.74 7.21 1.51
C GLY A 52 -20.32 6.32 2.68
N SER A 53 -20.91 6.53 3.85
CA SER A 53 -20.59 5.80 5.09
C SER A 53 -20.85 4.29 5.02
N GLU A 54 -21.74 3.83 4.13
CA GLU A 54 -22.03 2.39 3.94
C GLU A 54 -20.83 1.61 3.40
N ALA A 55 -19.89 2.29 2.72
CA ALA A 55 -18.70 1.65 2.18
C ALA A 55 -17.69 1.22 3.25
N ARG A 56 -17.87 1.62 4.51
CA ARG A 56 -16.94 1.28 5.59
C ARG A 56 -16.76 -0.24 5.69
N GLY A 57 -15.50 -0.68 5.70
CA GLY A 57 -15.11 -2.09 5.74
C GLY A 57 -15.09 -2.78 4.37
N TRP A 58 -15.52 -2.12 3.29
CA TRP A 58 -15.49 -2.72 1.96
C TRP A 58 -14.07 -2.78 1.43
N ILE A 59 -13.77 -3.85 0.70
CA ILE A 59 -12.54 -3.98 -0.07
C ILE A 59 -12.71 -3.22 -1.38
N VAL A 60 -11.80 -2.28 -1.63
CA VAL A 60 -11.80 -1.43 -2.81
C VAL A 60 -10.58 -1.71 -3.67
N SER A 61 -10.76 -1.72 -4.98
CA SER A 61 -9.68 -1.68 -5.96
C SER A 61 -9.45 -0.25 -6.44
N PHE A 62 -8.19 0.09 -6.68
CA PHE A 62 -7.80 1.38 -7.24
C PHE A 62 -6.76 1.17 -8.33
N ASP A 63 -6.82 2.04 -9.34
CA ASP A 63 -5.80 2.25 -10.36
C ASP A 63 -5.91 3.72 -10.76
N ALA A 64 -5.05 4.56 -10.17
CA ALA A 64 -5.13 6.00 -10.36
C ALA A 64 -3.77 6.68 -10.12
N ARG A 65 -3.69 7.94 -10.54
CA ARG A 65 -2.57 8.81 -10.21
C ARG A 65 -2.77 9.43 -8.84
N PHE A 66 -1.95 9.03 -7.87
CA PHE A 66 -1.96 9.61 -6.53
C PHE A 66 -0.82 10.60 -6.35
N ARG A 67 -1.09 11.67 -5.60
CA ARG A 67 -0.06 12.52 -5.04
C ARG A 67 0.54 11.84 -3.81
N THR A 68 1.81 12.06 -3.58
CA THR A 68 2.53 11.54 -2.42
C THR A 68 2.85 12.69 -1.47
N LYS A 69 2.79 12.43 -0.16
CA LYS A 69 3.05 13.46 0.86
C LYS A 69 3.68 12.83 2.11
N ASN A 70 4.68 13.51 2.66
CA ASN A 70 5.42 13.11 3.86
C ASN A 70 6.08 11.72 3.80
N ILE A 71 6.21 11.13 2.61
CA ILE A 71 6.90 9.84 2.45
C ILE A 71 8.40 10.10 2.40
N ASP A 72 9.09 9.59 3.40
CA ASP A 72 10.55 9.57 3.47
C ASP A 72 11.03 8.13 3.66
N MET A 73 12.33 7.90 3.42
CA MET A 73 13.01 6.67 3.78
C MET A 73 13.81 6.93 5.06
N PRO A 74 13.29 6.54 6.24
CA PRO A 74 13.98 6.78 7.49
C PRO A 74 15.40 6.21 7.48
N GLN A 75 16.34 6.96 8.06
CA GLN A 75 17.75 6.57 8.13
C GLN A 75 18.08 5.77 9.41
N THR A 76 17.11 5.64 10.31
CA THR A 76 17.27 4.97 11.61
C THR A 76 16.08 4.08 11.89
N THR A 77 16.30 3.01 12.65
CA THR A 77 15.27 2.09 13.14
C THR A 77 14.15 2.82 13.91
N GLU A 78 14.51 3.80 14.75
CA GLU A 78 13.52 4.59 15.48
C GLU A 78 12.72 5.51 14.56
N GLY A 79 13.32 5.99 13.48
CA GLY A 79 12.62 6.71 12.43
C GLY A 79 11.54 5.85 11.77
N TYR A 80 11.81 4.56 11.52
CA TYR A 80 10.79 3.62 11.04
C TYR A 80 9.66 3.38 12.04
N ARG A 81 9.98 3.20 13.33
CA ARG A 81 8.98 2.94 14.38
C ARG A 81 8.03 4.11 14.60
N THR A 82 8.51 5.33 14.41
CA THR A 82 7.76 6.56 14.71
C THR A 82 7.24 7.29 13.47
N ALA A 83 7.36 6.66 12.29
CA ALA A 83 6.97 7.26 11.02
C ALA A 83 5.46 7.52 10.90
N VAL A 84 4.63 6.66 11.49
CA VAL A 84 3.16 6.77 11.47
C VAL A 84 2.66 7.01 12.89
N ARG A 85 1.97 8.12 13.11
CA ARG A 85 1.54 8.57 14.44
C ARG A 85 0.03 8.76 14.57
N GLY A 86 -0.72 8.57 13.49
CA GLY A 86 -2.16 8.82 13.43
C GLY A 86 -2.51 10.28 13.11
N ASP A 87 -1.55 11.10 12.66
CA ASP A 87 -1.82 12.47 12.21
C ASP A 87 -1.48 12.60 10.72
N LEU A 88 -2.51 12.64 9.87
CA LEU A 88 -2.37 12.74 8.41
C LEU A 88 -1.59 13.98 7.95
N ARG A 89 -1.44 15.02 8.78
CA ARG A 89 -0.65 16.20 8.43
C ARG A 89 0.85 15.88 8.37
N THR A 90 1.29 14.94 9.20
CA THR A 90 2.70 14.53 9.33
C THR A 90 2.95 13.13 8.80
N ASP A 91 1.95 12.26 8.83
CA ASP A 91 2.10 10.86 8.46
C ASP A 91 2.35 10.70 6.95
N PRO A 92 3.20 9.74 6.55
CA PRO A 92 3.41 9.37 5.16
C PRO A 92 2.12 8.85 4.53
N HIS A 93 1.68 9.45 3.43
CA HIS A 93 0.47 9.02 2.74
C HIS A 93 0.49 9.32 1.25
N ILE A 94 -0.32 8.56 0.52
CA ILE A 94 -0.74 8.90 -0.83
C ILE A 94 -2.18 9.39 -0.81
N TYR A 95 -2.54 10.29 -1.72
CA TYR A 95 -3.90 10.78 -1.83
C TYR A 95 -4.29 11.13 -3.26
N VAL A 96 -5.58 11.02 -3.53
CA VAL A 96 -6.20 11.40 -4.82
C VAL A 96 -7.51 12.12 -4.54
N LYS A 97 -7.89 13.03 -5.42
CA LYS A 97 -9.22 13.65 -5.38
C LYS A 97 -10.08 13.03 -6.49
N LEU A 98 -11.12 12.31 -6.10
CA LEU A 98 -12.06 11.64 -7.01
C LEU A 98 -13.45 12.19 -6.73
N THR A 99 -14.17 12.61 -7.78
CA THR A 99 -15.55 13.14 -7.68
C THR A 99 -15.74 14.16 -6.55
N GLY A 100 -14.76 15.03 -6.33
CA GLY A 100 -14.80 16.05 -5.27
C GLY A 100 -14.31 15.59 -3.88
N VAL A 101 -14.20 14.29 -3.63
CA VAL A 101 -13.80 13.69 -2.35
C VAL A 101 -12.29 13.38 -2.35
N LYS A 102 -11.60 13.72 -1.25
CA LYS A 102 -10.18 13.39 -1.06
C LYS A 102 -10.06 11.99 -0.46
N VAL A 103 -9.56 11.03 -1.23
CA VAL A 103 -9.19 9.71 -0.73
C VAL A 103 -7.74 9.74 -0.26
N SER A 104 -7.47 9.30 0.96
CA SER A 104 -6.11 9.24 1.53
C SER A 104 -5.78 7.84 2.06
N MET A 105 -4.56 7.39 1.81
CA MET A 105 -4.02 6.10 2.24
C MET A 105 -2.68 6.33 2.94
N VAL A 106 -2.61 6.00 4.23
CA VAL A 106 -1.36 6.06 4.99
C VAL A 106 -0.44 4.94 4.53
N ILE A 107 0.82 5.26 4.27
CA ILE A 107 1.86 4.32 3.83
C ILE A 107 2.87 4.17 4.94
N ASP A 108 2.82 3.06 5.67
CA ASP A 108 3.84 2.75 6.66
C ASP A 108 5.16 2.40 5.96
N PRO A 109 6.26 3.16 6.17
CA PRO A 109 7.55 2.88 5.55
C PRO A 109 8.10 1.48 5.88
N ARG A 110 7.68 0.90 7.01
CA ARG A 110 8.06 -0.47 7.40
C ARG A 110 7.52 -1.52 6.44
N TRP A 111 6.45 -1.23 5.71
CA TRP A 111 5.81 -2.16 4.77
C TRP A 111 6.32 -2.01 3.34
N ILE A 112 7.22 -1.06 3.07
CA ILE A 112 7.83 -0.92 1.76
C ILE A 112 8.91 -2.00 1.61
N THR A 113 8.77 -2.80 0.57
CA THR A 113 9.54 -4.04 0.37
C THR A 113 10.98 -3.78 -0.05
N THR A 114 11.27 -2.75 -0.83
CA THR A 114 12.64 -2.47 -1.30
C THR A 114 12.97 -0.98 -1.26
N THR A 115 14.26 -0.66 -1.19
CA THR A 115 14.77 0.71 -1.36
C THR A 115 14.37 1.31 -2.72
N THR A 116 14.28 0.48 -3.77
CA THR A 116 13.80 0.90 -5.09
C THR A 116 12.30 1.20 -5.10
N ALA A 117 11.50 0.53 -4.27
CA ALA A 117 10.08 0.83 -4.13
C ALA A 117 9.85 2.18 -3.43
N PHE A 118 10.74 2.63 -2.53
CA PHE A 118 10.67 3.98 -1.94
C PHE A 118 10.70 5.09 -3.00
N VAL A 119 11.47 4.91 -4.07
CA VAL A 119 11.56 5.89 -5.17
C VAL A 119 10.19 6.13 -5.81
N GLN A 120 9.34 5.10 -5.87
CA GLN A 120 8.01 5.19 -6.46
C GLN A 120 7.06 6.07 -5.67
N PHE A 121 7.27 6.16 -4.36
CA PHE A 121 6.54 7.04 -3.46
C PHE A 121 7.14 8.44 -3.35
N ARG A 122 8.34 8.66 -3.90
CA ARG A 122 9.06 9.95 -3.90
C ARG A 122 9.39 10.42 -5.33
N PRO A 123 8.41 10.43 -6.26
CA PRO A 123 8.66 10.90 -7.62
C PRO A 123 8.95 12.40 -7.60
N SER A 124 9.82 12.87 -8.49
CA SER A 124 10.15 14.30 -8.64
C SER A 124 8.93 15.17 -8.96
N SER A 125 7.90 14.60 -9.57
CA SER A 125 6.62 15.25 -9.89
C SER A 125 5.66 15.35 -8.70
N GLY A 126 5.97 14.73 -7.57
CA GLY A 126 5.09 14.62 -6.39
C GLY A 126 3.86 13.73 -6.59
N GLN A 127 3.77 12.98 -7.69
CA GLN A 127 2.67 12.05 -7.98
C GLN A 127 3.12 10.86 -8.82
N ASN A 128 2.52 9.69 -8.61
CA ASN A 128 2.78 8.48 -9.40
C ASN A 128 1.49 7.71 -9.66
N GLN A 129 1.51 6.80 -10.64
CA GLN A 129 0.41 5.87 -10.89
C GLN A 129 0.53 4.69 -9.93
N PHE A 130 -0.53 4.41 -9.18
CA PHE A 130 -0.59 3.26 -8.27
C PHE A 130 -1.84 2.45 -8.54
N ALA A 131 -1.68 1.13 -8.44
CA ALA A 131 -2.78 0.18 -8.50
C ALA A 131 -2.74 -0.77 -7.30
N GLY A 132 -3.88 -1.26 -6.87
CA GLY A 132 -3.94 -2.16 -5.73
C GLY A 132 -5.31 -2.33 -5.10
N LEU A 133 -5.30 -2.85 -3.87
CA LEU A 133 -6.48 -3.10 -3.05
C LEU A 133 -6.34 -2.42 -1.69
N GLY A 134 -7.46 -2.00 -1.12
CA GLY A 134 -7.51 -1.43 0.24
C GLY A 134 -8.85 -1.67 0.92
N ILE A 135 -8.92 -1.34 2.21
CA ILE A 135 -10.14 -1.39 3.01
C ILE A 135 -10.56 0.03 3.37
N VAL A 136 -11.82 0.38 3.14
CA VAL A 136 -12.36 1.68 3.55
C VAL A 136 -12.47 1.73 5.07
N ASN A 137 -11.76 2.66 5.71
CA ASN A 137 -11.79 2.83 7.16
C ASN A 137 -12.94 3.75 7.59
N ALA A 138 -13.08 4.88 6.88
CA ALA A 138 -14.08 5.90 7.15
C ALA A 138 -14.35 6.73 5.89
N VAL A 139 -15.57 7.26 5.82
CA VAL A 139 -15.99 8.24 4.83
C VAL A 139 -16.66 9.39 5.58
N ASP A 140 -16.08 10.58 5.47
CA ASP A 140 -16.68 11.84 5.87
C ASP A 140 -17.00 12.65 4.61
N GLY A 141 -17.90 13.62 4.68
CA GLY A 141 -18.50 14.24 3.49
C GLY A 141 -17.51 14.73 2.41
N GLN A 142 -16.26 15.07 2.77
CA GLN A 142 -15.24 15.50 1.79
C GLN A 142 -13.99 14.60 1.76
N SER A 143 -13.92 13.57 2.59
CA SER A 143 -12.74 12.72 2.73
C SER A 143 -13.07 11.25 2.92
N MET A 144 -12.24 10.39 2.37
CA MET A 144 -12.30 8.95 2.59
C MET A 144 -10.91 8.46 2.99
N SER A 145 -10.83 7.70 4.07
CA SER A 145 -9.59 7.05 4.48
C SER A 145 -9.63 5.57 4.14
N VAL A 146 -8.53 5.08 3.56
CA VAL A 146 -8.39 3.68 3.11
C VAL A 146 -7.08 3.12 3.65
N THR A 147 -7.14 1.91 4.22
CA THR A 147 -5.94 1.13 4.55
C THR A 147 -5.54 0.32 3.34
N PRO A 148 -4.36 0.54 2.74
CA PRO A 148 -3.92 -0.27 1.62
C PRO A 148 -3.59 -1.70 2.09
N LEU A 149 -4.07 -2.70 1.36
CA LEU A 149 -3.73 -4.12 1.56
C LEU A 149 -2.57 -4.54 0.66
N VAL A 150 -2.60 -4.05 -0.58
CA VAL A 150 -1.52 -4.21 -1.56
C VAL A 150 -1.46 -2.95 -2.39
N ILE A 151 -0.25 -2.44 -2.62
CA ILE A 151 0.02 -1.35 -3.55
C ILE A 151 1.14 -1.82 -4.47
N GLY A 152 0.91 -1.64 -5.76
CA GLY A 152 1.93 -1.82 -6.78
C GLY A 152 1.89 -0.67 -7.78
N LEU A 153 2.82 -0.75 -8.72
CA LEU A 153 2.71 -0.01 -9.96
C LEU A 153 1.91 -0.87 -10.94
N PRO A 154 1.08 -0.26 -11.81
CA PRO A 154 0.53 -1.01 -12.92
C PRO A 154 1.67 -1.59 -13.76
N SER A 155 1.46 -2.83 -14.23
CA SER A 155 2.40 -3.50 -15.12
C SER A 155 2.70 -2.61 -16.32
N ASN A 156 3.95 -2.55 -16.72
CA ASN A 156 4.37 -1.89 -17.95
C ASN A 156 5.48 -2.71 -18.60
N PRO A 157 5.78 -2.52 -19.90
CA PRO A 157 6.77 -3.33 -20.60
C PRO A 157 8.17 -3.33 -19.94
N PHE A 158 8.54 -2.25 -19.25
CA PHE A 158 9.78 -2.19 -18.49
C PHE A 158 9.71 -3.08 -17.24
N ILE A 159 8.63 -3.01 -16.46
CA ILE A 159 8.43 -3.86 -15.28
C ILE A 159 8.35 -5.34 -15.67
N GLU A 160 7.65 -5.67 -16.75
CA GLU A 160 7.55 -7.05 -17.25
C GLU A 160 8.89 -7.59 -17.73
N ALA A 161 9.72 -6.77 -18.38
CA ALA A 161 11.06 -7.20 -18.80
C ALA A 161 12.03 -7.50 -17.63
N PHE A 162 11.80 -6.90 -16.44
CA PHE A 162 12.67 -7.07 -15.27
C PHE A 162 12.10 -8.04 -14.22
N TYR A 163 10.78 -8.22 -14.16
CA TYR A 163 10.09 -8.96 -13.10
C TYR A 163 9.04 -9.97 -13.59
N GLY A 164 8.81 -10.06 -14.90
CA GLY A 164 7.85 -10.98 -15.55
C GLY A 164 8.45 -12.35 -15.86
#